data_AF-A0A376MK60-F1
#
_entry.id   AF-A0A376MK60-F1
#
_cell.length_a   1.000
_cell.length_b   1.000
_cell.length_c   1.000
_cell.angle_alpha   90.00
_cell.angle_beta   90.00
_cell.angle_gamma   90.00
#
_symmetry.space_group_name_H-M   'P 1'
#
loop_
_entity.id
_entity.type
_entity.pdbx_description
1 polymer ?
#
loop_
_entity_poly.entity_id
_entity_poly.type
_entity_poly.pdbx_seq_one_letter_code
_entity_poly.pdbx_strand_id
1 'polypeptide(L)'
;MPHGRTTGRCKRDKGAWENPPVNVDAKWAELEAGYQWLTQKYPRFLNTNNYKHLGTLGTGNHFIEICLDESDQVWIMLHSGSRGIGNAIGTYFIDLAQKEMQETLETLPSRDLAYFMEGTEYFDDYLNAVAWAQLFASLNRDAMMENVVTALQSITQKTSDSHKRWRWKRSTVTTTMCKKNSTLVKRST
;
A
#
# COMPACT_ATOMS: atom_id res chain seq x y z
N MET A 1 4.68 -11.89 10.05
CA MET A 1 4.74 -10.89 8.97
C MET A 1 6.03 -10.10 9.10
N PRO A 2 6.80 -9.91 8.02
CA PRO A 2 7.96 -9.02 8.02
C PRO A 2 7.54 -7.57 8.33
N HIS A 3 8.36 -6.88 9.12
CA HIS A 3 8.14 -5.50 9.55
C HIS A 3 9.49 -4.85 9.90
N GLY A 4 9.49 -3.53 10.04
CA GLY A 4 10.72 -2.77 10.27
C GLY A 4 11.49 -2.51 8.97
N ARG A 5 12.70 -1.95 9.11
CA ARG A 5 13.68 -1.77 8.02
C ARG A 5 15.06 -1.99 8.60
N THR A 6 15.89 -2.77 7.91
CA THR A 6 17.30 -2.90 8.30
C THR A 6 18.14 -1.83 7.61
N THR A 7 18.83 -0.98 8.37
CA THR A 7 19.76 0.01 7.82
C THR A 7 21.19 -0.52 7.85
N GLY A 8 21.81 -0.68 6.69
CA GLY A 8 23.22 -1.09 6.54
C GLY A 8 23.49 -1.71 5.17
N ARG A 9 24.58 -1.28 4.51
CA ARG A 9 24.89 -1.60 3.09
C ARG A 9 25.08 -3.11 2.78
N CYS A 10 25.13 -3.97 3.79
CA CYS A 10 25.39 -5.42 3.64
C CYS A 10 24.45 -6.33 4.45
N LYS A 11 23.38 -5.81 5.06
CA LYS A 11 22.46 -6.63 5.87
C LYS A 11 21.14 -6.86 5.11
N ARG A 12 20.69 -8.12 5.04
CA ARG A 12 19.38 -8.51 4.48
C ARG A 12 18.27 -7.71 5.16
N ASP A 13 17.32 -7.20 4.38
CA ASP A 13 16.23 -6.40 4.92
C ASP A 13 15.22 -7.28 5.65
N LYS A 14 15.24 -7.25 6.99
CA LYS A 14 14.25 -7.93 7.84
C LYS A 14 12.81 -7.43 7.62
N GLY A 15 12.65 -6.26 6.99
CA GLY A 15 11.36 -5.65 6.64
C GLY A 15 10.69 -6.23 5.40
N ALA A 16 11.32 -7.18 4.72
CA ALA A 16 10.84 -7.80 3.49
C ALA A 16 10.81 -9.33 3.60
N TRP A 17 10.05 -9.98 2.73
CA TRP A 17 10.11 -11.43 2.58
C TRP A 17 11.42 -11.84 1.89
N GLU A 18 12.06 -12.90 2.41
CA GLU A 18 13.12 -13.61 1.66
C GLU A 18 12.48 -14.48 0.57
N ASN A 19 11.55 -15.34 1.00
CA ASN A 19 10.68 -16.15 0.16
C ASN A 19 9.23 -15.79 0.49
N PRO A 20 8.51 -15.07 -0.39
CA PRO A 20 7.10 -14.76 -0.19
C PRO A 20 6.24 -16.03 -0.07
N PRO A 21 5.21 -16.03 0.79
CA PRO A 21 4.27 -17.16 0.90
C PRO A 21 3.29 -17.20 -0.28
N VAL A 22 2.69 -18.37 -0.51
CA VAL A 22 1.77 -18.65 -1.64
C VAL A 22 0.64 -17.61 -1.78
N ASN A 23 0.11 -17.11 -0.66
CA ASN A 23 -0.96 -16.11 -0.71
C ASN A 23 -0.47 -14.72 -1.18
N VAL A 24 0.82 -14.41 -0.98
CA VAL A 24 1.46 -13.21 -1.53
C VAL A 24 1.74 -13.42 -3.02
N ASP A 25 2.16 -14.61 -3.45
CA ASP A 25 2.39 -14.92 -4.86
C ASP A 25 1.11 -14.77 -5.69
N ALA A 26 0.00 -15.33 -5.19
CA ALA A 26 -1.31 -15.22 -5.83
C ALA A 26 -1.75 -13.76 -6.02
N LYS A 27 -1.54 -12.93 -4.99
CA LYS A 27 -1.88 -11.50 -5.03
C LYS A 27 -0.92 -10.70 -5.91
N TRP A 28 0.35 -11.11 -5.98
CA TRP A 28 1.30 -10.49 -6.90
C TRP A 28 0.93 -10.74 -8.36
N ALA A 29 0.41 -11.93 -8.68
CA ALA A 29 -0.07 -12.24 -10.03
C ALA A 29 -1.16 -11.27 -10.51
N GLU A 30 -2.01 -10.77 -9.61
CA GLU A 30 -3.02 -9.74 -9.93
C GLU A 30 -2.41 -8.37 -10.25
N LEU A 31 -1.22 -8.07 -9.70
CA LEU A 31 -0.52 -6.80 -9.86
C LEU A 31 0.45 -6.79 -11.04
N GLU A 32 0.89 -7.96 -11.50
CA GLU A 32 1.99 -8.15 -12.44
C GLU A 32 1.77 -7.38 -13.75
N ALA A 33 0.58 -7.49 -14.36
CA ALA A 33 0.28 -6.79 -15.62
C ALA A 33 0.40 -5.26 -15.49
N GLY A 34 -0.17 -4.68 -14.42
CA GLY A 34 -0.07 -3.25 -14.16
C GLY A 34 1.35 -2.82 -13.77
N TYR A 35 2.10 -3.69 -13.10
CA TYR A 35 3.50 -3.45 -12.74
C TYR A 35 4.39 -3.42 -13.99
N GLN A 36 4.17 -4.34 -14.94
CA GLN A 36 4.87 -4.36 -16.22
C GLN A 36 4.60 -3.09 -17.02
N TRP A 37 3.34 -2.69 -17.16
CA TRP A 37 2.98 -1.42 -17.79
C TRP A 37 3.71 -0.23 -17.12
N LEU A 38 3.63 -0.15 -15.79
CA LEU A 38 4.21 0.95 -15.02
C LEU A 38 5.72 1.03 -15.19
N THR A 39 6.42 -0.11 -15.19
CA THR A 39 7.88 -0.17 -15.28
C THR A 39 8.40 -0.06 -16.70
N GLN A 40 7.65 -0.50 -17.71
CA GLN A 40 7.97 -0.27 -19.11
C GLN A 40 7.90 1.21 -19.45
N LYS A 41 6.83 1.90 -19.01
CA LYS A 41 6.65 3.34 -19.25
C LYS A 41 7.55 4.19 -18.36
N TYR A 42 7.75 3.78 -17.11
CA TYR A 42 8.56 4.49 -16.12
C TYR A 42 9.59 3.57 -15.44
N PRO A 43 10.74 3.31 -16.10
CA PRO A 43 11.76 2.37 -15.62
C PRO A 43 12.31 2.65 -14.21
N ARG A 44 12.17 3.88 -13.71
CA ARG A 44 12.56 4.26 -12.34
C ARG A 44 11.90 3.42 -11.25
N PHE A 45 10.72 2.84 -11.52
CA PHE A 45 10.01 2.01 -10.55
C PHE A 45 10.54 0.56 -10.47
N LEU A 46 11.45 0.13 -11.36
CA LEU A 46 12.09 -1.19 -11.30
C LEU A 46 12.95 -1.37 -10.03
N ASN A 47 13.53 -0.27 -9.53
CA ASN A 47 14.45 -0.31 -8.38
C ASN A 47 13.74 -0.46 -7.03
N THR A 48 12.43 -0.68 -7.02
CA THR A 48 11.63 -0.84 -5.80
C THR A 48 11.34 -2.34 -5.60
N ASN A 49 11.75 -2.90 -4.45
CA ASN A 49 11.59 -4.34 -4.11
C ASN A 49 10.11 -4.73 -3.85
N ASN A 50 9.22 -4.44 -4.79
CA ASN A 50 7.77 -4.41 -4.57
C ASN A 50 7.19 -5.76 -4.20
N TYR A 51 7.57 -6.79 -4.96
CA TYR A 51 7.14 -8.16 -4.72
C TYR A 51 7.46 -8.62 -3.29
N LYS A 52 8.69 -8.39 -2.83
CA LYS A 52 9.12 -8.79 -1.48
C LYS A 52 8.51 -7.97 -0.35
N HIS A 53 7.95 -6.80 -0.66
CA HIS A 53 7.26 -5.95 0.31
C HIS A 53 5.74 -6.15 0.30
N LEU A 54 5.17 -6.94 -0.61
CA LEU A 54 3.76 -7.30 -0.57
C LEU A 54 3.49 -8.24 0.62
N GLY A 55 2.41 -8.00 1.35
CA GLY A 55 2.09 -8.68 2.61
C GLY A 55 2.98 -8.28 3.78
N THR A 56 3.57 -7.08 3.77
CA THR A 56 4.42 -6.57 4.85
C THR A 56 3.86 -5.32 5.52
N LEU A 57 4.13 -5.19 6.82
CA LEU A 57 3.70 -4.04 7.62
C LEU A 57 4.61 -2.82 7.41
N GLY A 58 5.90 -3.09 7.18
CA GLY A 58 7.03 -2.15 7.18
C GLY A 58 7.06 -1.14 8.32
N THR A 59 7.37 0.14 8.04
CA THR A 59 7.77 1.13 9.06
C THR A 59 6.84 2.34 9.15
N GLY A 60 7.00 3.18 10.18
CA GLY A 60 6.21 4.40 10.40
C GLY A 60 5.00 4.13 11.30
N ASN A 61 3.87 4.78 11.02
CA ASN A 61 2.63 4.60 11.78
C ASN A 61 1.85 3.33 11.37
N HIS A 62 2.52 2.27 10.90
CA HIS A 62 1.88 1.04 10.46
C HIS A 62 1.81 0.03 11.60
N PHE A 63 0.63 -0.52 11.86
CA PHE A 63 0.38 -1.42 12.99
C PHE A 63 -0.70 -2.46 12.68
N ILE A 64 -0.70 -3.52 13.49
CA ILE A 64 -1.77 -4.52 13.58
C ILE A 64 -2.17 -4.59 15.05
N GLU A 65 -3.43 -4.34 15.35
CA GLU A 65 -3.96 -4.30 16.71
C GLU A 65 -5.17 -5.22 16.83
N ILE A 66 -5.31 -5.84 18.01
CA ILE A 66 -6.50 -6.60 18.39
C ILE A 66 -7.29 -5.72 19.35
N CYS A 67 -8.53 -5.40 18.98
CA CYS A 67 -9.39 -4.49 19.72
C CYS A 67 -10.60 -5.25 20.25
N LEU A 68 -11.17 -4.77 21.36
CA LEU A 68 -12.47 -5.19 21.86
C LEU A 68 -13.44 -4.02 21.69
N ASP A 69 -14.66 -4.28 21.23
CA ASP A 69 -15.73 -3.29 21.25
C ASP A 69 -16.52 -3.33 22.57
N GLU A 70 -17.45 -2.39 22.71
CA GLU A 70 -18.33 -2.28 23.89
C GLU A 70 -19.27 -3.48 24.06
N SER A 71 -19.38 -4.36 23.06
CA SER A 71 -20.16 -5.59 23.08
C SER A 71 -19.29 -6.85 23.24
N ASP A 72 -18.05 -6.68 23.73
CA ASP A 72 -17.05 -7.75 23.91
C ASP A 72 -16.70 -8.52 22.63
N GLN A 73 -16.91 -7.93 21.45
CA GLN A 73 -16.48 -8.53 20.19
C GLN A 73 -15.03 -8.17 19.87
N VAL A 74 -14.30 -9.16 19.37
CA VAL A 74 -12.89 -8.99 18.97
C VAL A 74 -12.80 -8.51 17.53
N TRP A 75 -12.02 -7.45 17.33
CA TRP A 75 -11.72 -6.84 16.03
C TRP A 75 -10.22 -6.85 15.76
N ILE A 76 -9.84 -6.89 14.48
CA ILE A 76 -8.45 -6.70 14.07
C ILE A 76 -8.38 -5.37 13.32
N MET A 77 -7.65 -4.41 13.87
CA MET A 77 -7.35 -3.16 13.20
C MET A 77 -6.00 -3.25 12.50
N LEU A 78 -5.99 -2.98 11.20
CA LEU A 78 -4.81 -3.08 10.36
C LEU A 78 -4.56 -1.76 9.64
N HIS A 79 -3.42 -1.12 9.93
CA HIS A 79 -3.00 0.10 9.26
C HIS A 79 -1.73 -0.14 8.43
N SER A 80 -1.88 -0.17 7.11
CA SER A 80 -0.76 -0.27 6.15
C SER A 80 -1.15 0.24 4.77
N GLY A 81 -0.16 0.69 4.00
CA GLY A 81 -0.32 1.25 2.66
C GLY A 81 0.41 0.49 1.55
N SER A 82 0.61 1.19 0.43
CA SER A 82 1.27 0.75 -0.81
C SER A 82 2.80 0.67 -0.74
N ARG A 83 3.36 0.63 0.48
CA ARG A 83 4.81 0.56 0.76
C ARG A 83 5.60 1.65 0.00
N GLY A 84 6.85 1.35 -0.37
CA GLY A 84 7.75 2.29 -1.03
C GLY A 84 7.27 2.72 -2.42
N ILE A 85 6.59 1.85 -3.16
CA ILE A 85 6.18 2.15 -4.54
C ILE A 85 5.12 3.25 -4.62
N GLY A 86 4.11 3.25 -3.75
CA GLY A 86 3.14 4.36 -3.79
C GLY A 86 3.74 5.71 -3.40
N ASN A 87 4.75 5.73 -2.51
CA ASN A 87 5.48 6.97 -2.25
C ASN A 87 6.31 7.40 -3.47
N ALA A 88 6.95 6.45 -4.16
CA ALA A 88 7.72 6.73 -5.37
C ALA A 88 6.83 7.27 -6.50
N ILE A 89 5.65 6.67 -6.72
CA ILE A 89 4.64 7.14 -7.68
C ILE A 89 4.20 8.54 -7.31
N GLY A 90 3.74 8.76 -6.07
CA GLY A 90 3.27 10.06 -5.63
C GLY A 90 4.31 11.16 -5.82
N THR A 91 5.54 10.94 -5.33
CA THR A 91 6.63 11.92 -5.50
C THR A 91 6.92 12.20 -6.98
N TYR A 92 7.00 11.15 -7.81
CA TYR A 92 7.31 11.31 -9.22
C TYR A 92 6.27 12.14 -9.98
N PHE A 93 4.99 11.83 -9.81
CA PHE A 93 3.93 12.53 -10.54
C PHE A 93 3.71 13.97 -10.02
N ILE A 94 3.97 14.23 -8.74
CA ILE A 94 4.02 15.62 -8.23
C ILE A 94 5.15 16.39 -8.90
N ASP A 95 6.37 15.83 -8.93
CA ASP A 95 7.53 16.48 -9.57
C ASP A 95 7.28 16.73 -11.07
N LEU A 96 6.56 15.80 -11.73
CA LEU A 96 6.21 15.92 -13.14
C LEU A 96 5.14 17.00 -13.37
N ALA A 97 4.09 17.05 -12.55
CA ALA A 97 3.08 18.10 -12.63
C ALA A 97 3.68 19.49 -12.36
N GLN A 98 4.59 19.60 -11.39
CA GLN A 98 5.32 20.85 -11.14
C GLN A 98 6.17 21.28 -12.34
N LYS A 99 6.72 20.34 -13.13
CA LYS A 99 7.48 20.67 -14.34
C LYS A 99 6.57 21.14 -15.47
N GLU A 100 5.42 20.51 -15.65
CA GLU A 100 4.43 20.90 -16.66
C GLU A 100 3.86 22.30 -16.38
N MET A 101 3.62 22.60 -15.10
CA MET A 101 3.05 23.89 -14.66
C MET A 101 4.10 24.99 -14.47
N GLN A 102 5.34 24.86 -14.97
CA GLN A 102 6.45 25.81 -14.71
C GLN A 102 6.08 27.28 -14.88
N GLU A 103 5.32 27.61 -15.92
CA GLU A 103 4.90 28.99 -16.22
C GLU A 103 3.75 29.49 -15.33
N THR A 104 3.00 28.59 -14.69
CA THR A 104 1.81 28.90 -13.89
C THR A 104 2.00 28.61 -12.39
N LEU A 105 3.14 28.05 -11.98
CA LEU A 105 3.46 27.69 -10.60
C LEU A 105 3.38 28.86 -9.62
N GLU A 106 3.67 30.09 -10.06
CA GLU A 106 3.59 31.30 -9.23
C GLU A 106 2.16 31.66 -8.82
N THR A 107 1.16 31.15 -9.54
CA THR A 107 -0.26 31.39 -9.24
C THR A 107 -0.82 30.38 -8.24
N LEU A 108 -0.07 29.31 -7.92
CA LEU A 108 -0.52 28.30 -6.97
C LEU A 108 -0.18 28.72 -5.53
N PRO A 109 -1.11 28.52 -4.57
CA PRO A 109 -0.83 28.73 -3.14
C PRO A 109 0.32 27.86 -2.61
N SER A 110 0.57 26.70 -3.23
CA SER A 110 1.69 25.81 -2.93
C SER A 110 2.06 25.01 -4.17
N ARG A 111 3.36 24.74 -4.34
CA ARG A 111 3.88 23.88 -5.42
C ARG A 111 3.37 22.44 -5.32
N ASP A 112 3.01 22.00 -4.12
CA ASP A 112 2.45 20.66 -3.88
C ASP A 112 1.00 20.51 -4.35
N LEU A 113 0.38 21.61 -4.78
CA LEU A 113 -0.95 21.65 -5.40
C LEU A 113 -0.90 21.64 -6.94
N ALA A 114 0.27 21.33 -7.51
CA ALA A 114 0.36 21.07 -8.95
C ALA A 114 -0.61 19.96 -9.35
N TYR A 115 -1.10 20.02 -10.59
CA TYR A 115 -2.09 19.11 -11.15
C TYR A 115 -1.84 18.89 -12.65
N PHE A 116 -2.35 17.80 -13.19
CA PHE A 116 -2.42 17.58 -14.63
C PHE A 116 -3.80 18.01 -15.15
N MET A 117 -3.82 18.57 -16.36
CA MET A 117 -5.07 18.85 -17.05
C MET A 117 -5.75 17.55 -17.50
N GLU A 118 -7.06 17.44 -17.34
CA GLU A 118 -7.83 16.27 -17.80
C GLU A 118 -7.70 16.13 -19.33
N GLY A 119 -7.48 14.91 -19.80
CA GLY A 119 -7.25 14.59 -21.22
C GLY A 119 -5.79 14.68 -21.69
N THR A 120 -4.83 14.97 -20.80
CA THR A 120 -3.41 14.80 -21.12
C THR A 120 -2.94 13.37 -20.85
N GLU A 121 -1.88 12.95 -21.55
CA GLU A 121 -1.28 11.62 -21.35
C GLU A 121 -0.82 11.42 -19.89
N TYR A 122 -0.20 12.44 -19.28
CA TYR A 122 0.26 12.36 -17.89
C TYR A 122 -0.87 12.32 -16.87
N PHE A 123 -2.04 12.89 -17.18
CA PHE A 123 -3.22 12.74 -16.35
C PHE A 123 -3.68 11.28 -16.30
N ASP A 124 -3.81 10.65 -17.47
CA ASP A 124 -4.23 9.24 -17.57
C ASP A 124 -3.20 8.30 -16.94
N ASP A 125 -1.90 8.56 -17.17
CA ASP A 125 -0.82 7.79 -16.57
C ASP A 125 -0.82 7.91 -15.04
N TYR A 126 -1.06 9.11 -14.50
CA TYR A 126 -1.17 9.33 -13.07
C TYR A 126 -2.34 8.54 -12.47
N LEU A 127 -3.52 8.59 -13.10
CA LEU A 127 -4.69 7.84 -12.63
C LEU A 127 -4.43 6.33 -12.63
N ASN A 128 -3.85 5.81 -13.70
CA ASN A 128 -3.50 4.39 -13.80
C ASN A 128 -2.47 3.99 -12.74
N ALA A 129 -1.44 4.80 -12.52
CA ALA A 129 -0.41 4.53 -11.51
C ALA A 129 -0.96 4.58 -10.08
N VAL A 130 -1.85 5.54 -9.77
CA VAL A 130 -2.52 5.64 -8.46
C VAL A 130 -3.47 4.47 -8.25
N ALA A 131 -4.28 4.11 -9.25
CA ALA A 131 -5.17 2.96 -9.17
C ALA A 131 -4.38 1.67 -8.88
N TRP A 132 -3.25 1.48 -9.56
CA TRP A 132 -2.35 0.35 -9.29
C TRP A 132 -1.79 0.40 -7.86
N ALA A 133 -1.35 1.57 -7.38
CA ALA A 133 -0.85 1.72 -6.00
C ALA A 133 -1.92 1.43 -4.94
N GLN A 134 -3.18 1.82 -5.20
CA GLN A 134 -4.31 1.53 -4.35
C GLN A 134 -4.64 0.03 -4.33
N LEU A 135 -4.62 -0.62 -5.49
CA LEU A 135 -4.77 -2.08 -5.60
C LEU A 135 -3.66 -2.79 -4.82
N PHE A 136 -2.40 -2.37 -4.98
CA PHE A 136 -1.29 -2.89 -4.19
C PHE A 136 -1.58 -2.74 -2.70
N ALA A 137 -2.01 -1.56 -2.24
CA ALA A 137 -2.29 -1.33 -0.82
C ALA A 137 -3.41 -2.24 -0.29
N SER A 138 -4.46 -2.49 -1.10
CA SER A 138 -5.54 -3.41 -0.76
C SER A 138 -5.02 -4.83 -0.61
N LEU A 139 -4.36 -5.35 -1.64
CA LEU A 139 -3.83 -6.71 -1.65
C LEU A 139 -2.77 -6.92 -0.57
N ASN A 140 -1.98 -5.90 -0.26
CA ASN A 140 -1.04 -5.92 0.87
C ASN A 140 -1.78 -6.19 2.18
N ARG A 141 -2.87 -5.45 2.45
CA ARG A 141 -3.67 -5.63 3.66
C ARG A 141 -4.41 -6.96 3.67
N ASP A 142 -4.91 -7.42 2.53
CA ASP A 142 -5.57 -8.73 2.43
C ASP A 142 -4.59 -9.87 2.76
N ALA A 143 -3.36 -9.81 2.22
CA ALA A 143 -2.31 -10.78 2.54
C ALA A 143 -1.99 -10.77 4.04
N MET A 144 -1.82 -9.58 4.63
CA MET A 144 -1.57 -9.46 6.07
C MET A 144 -2.73 -10.00 6.90
N MET A 145 -3.98 -9.74 6.49
CA MET A 145 -5.16 -10.19 7.22
C MET A 145 -5.31 -11.71 7.21
N GLU A 146 -5.14 -12.35 6.05
CA GLU A 146 -5.12 -13.82 5.95
C GLU A 146 -4.07 -14.44 6.87
N ASN A 147 -2.89 -13.82 6.92
CA ASN A 147 -1.81 -14.30 7.74
C ASN A 147 -2.08 -14.12 9.25
N VAL A 148 -2.70 -13.00 9.65
CA VAL A 148 -3.10 -12.76 11.05
C VAL A 148 -4.18 -13.73 11.47
N VAL A 149 -5.22 -13.92 10.65
CA VAL A 149 -6.30 -14.88 10.91
C VAL A 149 -5.75 -16.29 11.05
N THR A 150 -4.85 -16.70 10.16
CA THR A 150 -4.18 -18.02 10.23
C THR A 150 -3.40 -18.19 11.53
N ALA A 151 -2.65 -17.17 11.94
CA ALA A 151 -1.92 -17.20 13.21
C ALA A 151 -2.87 -17.32 14.41
N LEU A 152 -3.95 -16.54 14.46
CA LEU A 152 -4.95 -16.58 15.53
C LEU A 152 -5.68 -17.92 15.58
N GLN A 153 -6.02 -18.50 14.43
CA GLN A 153 -6.62 -19.83 14.33
C GLN A 153 -5.69 -20.90 14.91
N SER A 154 -4.38 -20.84 14.61
CA SER A 154 -3.42 -21.81 15.13
C SER A 154 -3.28 -21.78 16.66
N ILE A 155 -3.47 -20.61 17.28
CA ILE A 155 -3.41 -20.44 18.74
C ILE A 155 -4.74 -20.85 19.39
N THR A 156 -5.86 -20.46 18.78
CA THR A 156 -7.20 -20.80 19.29
C THR A 156 -7.51 -22.28 19.17
N GLN A 157 -7.04 -22.97 18.13
CA GLN A 157 -7.17 -24.43 18.01
C GLN A 157 -6.36 -25.16 19.07
N LYS A 158 -5.15 -24.68 19.41
CA LYS A 158 -4.35 -25.23 20.53
C LYS A 158 -4.98 -25.03 21.90
N THR A 159 -5.88 -24.05 22.04
CA THR A 159 -6.57 -23.74 23.30
C THR A 159 -8.00 -24.30 23.36
N SER A 160 -8.53 -24.80 22.24
CA SER A 160 -9.92 -25.29 22.12
C SER A 160 -10.11 -26.78 22.45
N ASP A 161 -9.21 -27.39 23.22
CA ASP A 161 -9.57 -28.52 24.10
C ASP A 161 -10.63 -28.09 25.17
N SER A 162 -11.05 -26.82 25.16
CA SER A 162 -12.24 -26.30 25.84
C SER A 162 -13.08 -25.44 24.87
N HIS A 163 -14.19 -26.02 24.40
CA HIS A 163 -15.15 -25.52 23.41
C HIS A 163 -15.49 -24.02 23.43
N LYS A 164 -15.01 -23.22 22.45
CA LYS A 164 -15.64 -21.96 21.98
C LYS A 164 -15.44 -21.76 20.46
N ARG A 165 -16.55 -21.63 19.71
CA ARG A 165 -16.56 -21.43 18.25
C ARG A 165 -16.47 -19.93 17.91
N TRP A 166 -15.39 -19.51 17.25
CA TRP A 166 -15.16 -18.12 16.81
C TRP A 166 -15.81 -17.86 15.44
N ARG A 167 -16.49 -16.71 15.28
CA ARG A 167 -17.09 -16.26 14.01
C ARG A 167 -16.46 -14.95 13.54
N TRP A 168 -15.62 -15.01 12.51
CA TRP A 168 -14.95 -13.85 11.93
C TRP A 168 -15.86 -13.16 10.90
N LYS A 169 -16.05 -11.83 11.02
CA LYS A 169 -16.68 -11.00 9.98
C LYS A 169 -15.62 -10.06 9.41
N ARG A 170 -15.48 -10.02 8.08
CA ARG A 170 -14.66 -9.03 7.38
C ARG A 170 -15.48 -7.74 7.23
N SER A 171 -14.97 -6.63 7.75
CA SER A 171 -15.44 -5.28 7.44
C SER A 171 -14.40 -4.58 6.59
N THR A 172 -14.81 -4.11 5.41
CA THR A 172 -13.94 -3.44 4.43
C THR A 172 -13.47 -2.11 5.00
N VAL A 173 -12.16 -1.97 5.25
CA VAL A 173 -11.57 -0.67 5.62
C VAL A 173 -11.32 0.13 4.35
N THR A 174 -11.97 1.29 4.25
CA THR A 174 -11.82 2.24 3.14
C THR A 174 -10.35 2.69 3.00
N THR A 175 -9.75 2.39 1.85
CA THR A 175 -8.41 2.87 1.50
C THR A 175 -8.46 4.37 1.26
N THR A 176 -7.97 5.17 2.20
CA THR A 176 -7.62 6.57 1.89
C THR A 176 -6.12 6.62 1.65
N MET A 177 -5.70 6.91 0.41
CA MET A 177 -4.32 7.35 0.17
C MET A 177 -4.17 8.73 0.82
N CYS A 178 -3.67 8.76 2.06
CA CYS A 178 -3.27 10.01 2.69
C CYS A 178 -1.74 10.07 2.71
N LYS A 179 -1.16 10.75 1.72
CA LYS A 179 0.09 11.46 1.95
C LYS A 179 -0.33 12.83 2.49
N LYS A 180 0.08 13.14 3.72
CA LYS A 180 -0.33 14.33 4.49
C LYS A 180 -0.11 15.70 3.81
N ASN A 181 0.37 15.80 2.56
CA ASN A 181 0.68 17.08 1.92
C ASN A 181 0.65 17.11 0.37
N SER A 182 0.03 16.17 -0.33
CA SER A 182 -0.04 16.30 -1.80
C SER A 182 -1.09 15.37 -2.41
N THR A 183 -2.27 15.94 -2.60
CA THR A 183 -3.29 15.39 -3.49
C THR A 183 -3.20 16.23 -4.76
N LEU A 184 -2.90 15.61 -5.91
CA LEU A 184 -3.07 16.32 -7.19
C LEU A 184 -4.56 16.60 -7.31
N VAL A 185 -4.93 17.89 -7.26
CA VAL A 185 -6.33 18.32 -7.19
C VAL A 185 -6.92 18.25 -8.60
N LYS A 186 -8.02 17.52 -8.76
CA LYS A 186 -8.80 17.53 -10.01
C LYS A 186 -9.44 18.92 -10.14
N ARG A 187 -9.12 19.65 -11.22
CA ARG A 187 -9.81 20.90 -11.56
C ARG A 187 -10.70 20.65 -12.78
N SER A 188 -11.99 20.45 -12.51
CA SER A 188 -13.03 20.50 -13.53
C SER A 188 -13.12 21.93 -14.07
N THR A 189 -13.16 22.08 -15.39
CA THR A 189 -13.57 23.34 -16.03
C THR A 189 -15.08 23.48 -15.99
#